data_AF-A0AAU3VJ54-F1
#
_entry.id   AF-A0AAU3VJ54-F1
#
_cell.length_a   1.000
_cell.length_b   1.000
_cell.length_c   1.000
_cell.angle_alpha   90.00
_cell.angle_beta   90.00
_cell.angle_gamma   90.00
#
_symmetry.space_group_name_H-M   'P 1'
#
loop_
_entity.id
_entity.type
_entity.pdbx_description
1 polymer ?
#
loop_
_entity_poly.entity_id
_entity_poly.type
_entity_poly.pdbx_seq_one_letter_code
_entity_poly.pdbx_strand_id
1 'polypeptide(L)'
;MHEFAAVLAGAPMSPRGEAVIMLLMGLGMTVFGLFGIRHTRFWVAYDEQAQQDAHDAYGWVPAPTSATRKASRIKTKIVGSVFAIAGPTLAIIGTLRLVEQ
;
A
#
# COMPACT_ATOMS: atom_id res chain seq x y z
N MET A 1 -17.48 -21.57 16.01
CA MET A 1 -17.02 -20.30 15.39
C MET A 1 -15.65 -20.60 14.80
N HIS A 2 -15.48 -20.45 13.49
CA HIS A 2 -14.23 -20.81 12.83
C HIS A 2 -13.15 -19.76 13.12
N GLU A 3 -12.20 -20.09 14.01
CA GLU A 3 -10.95 -19.36 14.14
C GLU A 3 -10.15 -19.53 12.85
N PHE A 4 -10.12 -18.48 12.02
CA PHE A 4 -9.10 -18.34 10.99
C PHE A 4 -7.78 -18.08 11.71
N ALA A 5 -7.07 -19.14 12.12
CA ALA A 5 -5.71 -19.01 12.61
C ALA A 5 -4.87 -18.49 11.43
N ALA A 6 -4.44 -17.22 11.52
CA ALA A 6 -3.51 -16.66 10.55
C ALA A 6 -2.23 -17.52 10.58
N VAL A 7 -1.88 -18.14 9.46
CA VAL A 7 -0.67 -18.97 9.35
C VAL A 7 0.43 -18.11 8.75
N LEU A 8 1.47 -17.83 9.52
CA LEU A 8 2.69 -17.20 9.01
C LEU A 8 3.78 -18.28 8.93
N ALA A 9 4.24 -18.62 7.73
CA ALA A 9 5.29 -19.61 7.48
C ALA A 9 5.02 -21.04 8.05
N GLY A 10 3.75 -21.45 8.14
CA GLY A 10 3.37 -22.81 8.57
C GLY A 10 3.24 -23.01 10.08
N ALA A 11 3.45 -21.96 10.89
CA ALA A 11 3.24 -22.01 12.33
C ALA A 11 1.90 -21.35 12.72
N PRO A 12 1.17 -21.89 13.73
CA PRO A 12 0.00 -21.23 14.28
C PRO A 12 0.41 -19.91 14.93
N MET A 13 -0.21 -18.82 14.49
CA MET A 13 0.10 -17.50 15.01
C MET A 13 -0.63 -17.25 16.34
N SER A 14 0.10 -16.79 17.36
CA SER A 14 -0.52 -16.42 18.63
C SER A 14 -1.38 -15.17 18.47
N PRO A 15 -2.45 -14.99 19.28
CA PRO A 15 -3.29 -13.79 19.25
C PRO A 15 -2.49 -12.50 19.45
N ARG A 16 -1.43 -12.55 20.27
CA ARG A 16 -0.50 -11.44 20.48
C ARG A 16 0.35 -11.16 19.24
N GLY A 17 0.81 -12.21 18.55
CA GLY A 17 1.56 -12.09 17.31
C GLY A 17 0.73 -11.45 16.19
N GLU A 18 -0.52 -11.86 16.03
CA GLU A 18 -1.45 -11.27 15.06
C GLU A 18 -1.66 -9.77 15.32
N ALA A 19 -1.85 -9.38 16.59
CA ALA A 19 -2.03 -7.99 16.98
C ALA A 19 -0.79 -7.13 16.69
N VAL A 20 0.42 -7.65 16.93
CA VAL A 20 1.68 -6.99 16.54
C VAL A 20 1.79 -6.83 15.03
N ILE A 21 1.42 -7.86 14.24
CA ILE A 21 1.42 -7.73 12.78
C ILE A 21 0.43 -6.67 12.31
N MET A 22 -0.78 -6.64 12.85
CA MET A 22 -1.77 -5.61 12.51
C MET A 22 -1.24 -4.22 12.83
N LEU A 23 -0.58 -4.05 13.99
CA LEU A 23 0.04 -2.80 14.38
C LEU A 23 1.13 -2.37 13.39
N LEU A 24 2.10 -3.26 13.11
CA LEU A 24 3.22 -2.97 12.24
C LEU A 24 2.80 -2.75 10.78
N MET A 25 1.90 -3.58 10.25
CA MET A 25 1.30 -3.41 8.93
C MET A 25 0.53 -2.10 8.85
N GLY A 26 -0.26 -1.78 9.88
CA GLY A 26 -1.01 -0.53 9.95
C GLY A 26 -0.11 0.69 9.90
N LEU A 27 0.96 0.71 10.70
CA LEU A 27 1.95 1.79 10.67
C LEU A 27 2.67 1.88 9.31
N GLY A 28 3.09 0.74 8.75
CA GLY A 28 3.73 0.69 7.44
C GLY A 28 2.83 1.23 6.32
N MET A 29 1.57 0.80 6.29
CA MET A 29 0.56 1.30 5.34
C MET A 29 0.29 2.79 5.52
N THR A 30 0.28 3.30 6.76
CA THR A 30 0.11 4.73 7.04
C THR A 30 1.24 5.54 6.42
N VAL A 31 2.49 5.14 6.70
CA VAL A 31 3.68 5.82 6.17
C VAL A 31 3.69 5.75 4.65
N PHE A 32 3.43 4.58 4.06
CA PHE A 32 3.39 4.39 2.62
C PHE A 32 2.29 5.23 1.96
N GLY A 33 1.09 5.24 2.55
CA GLY A 33 -0.05 6.02 2.06
C GLY A 33 0.24 7.52 2.07
N LEU A 34 0.71 8.04 3.21
CA LEU A 34 1.09 9.45 3.34
C LEU A 34 2.22 9.83 2.37
N PHE A 35 3.23 8.97 2.23
CA PHE A 35 4.31 9.16 1.28
C PHE A 35 3.81 9.20 -0.17
N GLY A 36 2.92 8.27 -0.56
CA GLY A 36 2.29 8.23 -1.88
C GLY A 36 1.46 9.48 -2.21
N ILE A 37 0.73 10.02 -1.22
CA ILE A 37 -0.01 11.28 -1.36
C ILE A 37 0.94 12.48 -1.48
N ARG A 38 1.99 12.55 -0.65
CA ARG A 38 2.90 13.70 -0.60
C ARG A 38 3.85 13.73 -1.79
N HIS A 39 4.29 12.57 -2.25
CA HIS A 39 5.25 12.40 -3.35
C HIS A 39 4.60 11.86 -4.63
N THR A 40 3.30 12.07 -4.83
CA THR A 40 2.58 11.60 -6.03
C THR A 40 3.28 12.03 -7.32
N ARG A 41 3.87 13.23 -7.36
CA ARG A 41 4.61 13.71 -8.55
C ARG A 41 5.84 12.86 -8.87
N PHE A 42 6.54 12.37 -7.86
CA PHE A 42 7.72 11.52 -8.02
C PHE A 42 7.31 10.14 -8.57
N TRP A 43 6.29 9.51 -7.98
CA TRP A 43 5.77 8.23 -8.45
C TRP A 43 5.25 8.27 -9.88
N VAL A 44 4.55 9.34 -10.25
CA VAL A 44 4.05 9.52 -11.62
C VAL A 44 5.20 9.73 -12.61
N ALA A 45 6.28 10.42 -12.22
CA ALA A 45 7.45 10.59 -13.07
C ALA A 45 8.18 9.26 -13.29
N TYR A 46 8.29 8.43 -12.25
CA TYR A 46 8.88 7.09 -12.36
C TYR A 46 8.05 6.17 -13.26
N ASP A 47 6.72 6.16 -13.08
CA ASP A 47 5.77 5.41 -13.91
C ASP A 47 5.83 5.85 -15.38
N GLU A 48 5.93 7.16 -15.63
CA GLU A 48 6.09 7.71 -16.96
C GLU A 48 7.42 7.29 -17.61
N GLN A 49 8.52 7.33 -16.87
CA GLN A 49 9.81 6.89 -17.38
C GLN A 49 9.81 5.39 -17.70
N ALA A 50 9.26 4.55 -16.83
CA ALA A 50 9.14 3.11 -17.07
C ALA A 50 8.27 2.81 -18.30
N GLN A 51 7.19 3.58 -18.51
CA GLN A 51 6.34 3.44 -19.68
C GLN A 51 7.06 3.89 -20.97
N GLN A 52 7.87 4.95 -20.89
CA GLN A 52 8.71 5.42 -21.99
C GLN A 52 9.77 4.38 -22.35
N ASP A 53 10.49 3.84 -21.36
CA ASP A 53 11.49 2.80 -21.57
C ASP A 53 10.88 1.53 -22.19
N ALA A 54 9.67 1.16 -21.78
CA ALA A 54 8.94 0.03 -22.36
C ALA A 54 8.46 0.32 -23.80
N HIS A 55 8.06 1.56 -24.09
CA HIS A 55 7.74 1.99 -25.45
C HIS A 55 8.98 1.92 -26.35
N ASP A 56 10.11 2.45 -25.88
CA ASP A 56 11.36 2.51 -26.64
C ASP A 56 11.96 1.10 -26.85
N ALA A 57 11.84 0.19 -25.87
CA ALA A 57 12.37 -1.16 -25.95
C ALA A 57 11.51 -2.12 -26.78
N TYR A 58 10.18 -2.04 -26.68
CA TYR A 58 9.27 -3.06 -27.24
C TYR A 58 8.28 -2.53 -28.27
N GLY A 59 8.08 -1.21 -28.37
CA GLY A 59 7.20 -0.56 -29.37
C GLY A 59 5.70 -0.86 -29.25
N TRP A 60 5.27 -1.78 -28.37
CA TRP A 60 3.86 -2.19 -28.23
C TRP A 60 3.09 -1.41 -27.17
N VAL A 61 3.81 -0.73 -26.26
CA VAL A 61 3.19 0.14 -25.25
C VAL A 61 3.05 1.53 -25.86
N PRO A 62 1.90 2.21 -25.81
CA PRO A 62 1.78 3.57 -26.30
C PRO A 62 2.60 4.55 -25.46
N ALA A 63 3.17 5.56 -26.13
CA ALA A 63 3.94 6.62 -25.46
C ALA A 63 3.09 7.35 -24.40
N PRO A 64 3.69 7.75 -23.27
CA PRO A 64 2.99 8.49 -22.23
C PRO A 64 2.43 9.81 -22.75
N THR A 65 1.15 10.06 -22.46
CA THR A 65 0.44 11.29 -22.84
C THR A 65 0.08 12.10 -21.60
N SER A 66 -0.34 13.36 -21.79
CA SER A 66 -0.85 14.19 -20.70
C SER A 66 -2.08 13.56 -20.00
N ALA A 67 -2.88 12.79 -20.73
CA ALA A 67 -4.02 12.05 -20.19
C ALA A 67 -3.58 10.88 -19.30
N THR A 68 -2.55 10.11 -19.70
CA THR A 68 -2.02 9.01 -18.86
C THR A 68 -1.35 9.53 -17.60
N ARG A 69 -0.62 10.65 -17.67
CA ARG A 69 -0.07 11.33 -16.47
C ARG A 69 -1.15 11.75 -15.48
N LYS A 70 -2.25 12.33 -15.98
CA LYS A 70 -3.39 12.74 -15.12
C LYS A 70 -4.04 11.52 -14.47
N ALA A 71 -4.24 10.45 -15.24
CA ALA A 71 -4.80 9.19 -14.73
C ALA A 71 -3.89 8.55 -13.67
N SER A 72 -2.58 8.46 -13.93
CA SER A 72 -1.59 7.91 -12.98
C SER A 72 -1.57 8.74 -11.69
N ARG A 73 -1.57 10.08 -11.79
CA ARG A 73 -1.67 10.96 -10.60
C ARG A 73 -2.93 10.74 -9.77
N ILE A 74 -4.08 10.53 -10.43
CA ILE A 74 -5.34 10.25 -9.73
C ILE A 74 -5.26 8.89 -9.04
N LYS A 75 -4.80 7.85 -9.75
CA LYS A 75 -4.63 6.50 -9.20
C LYS A 75 -3.70 6.49 -7.99
N THR A 76 -2.51 7.09 -8.09
CA THR A 76 -1.56 7.16 -6.98
C THR A 76 -2.14 7.90 -5.77
N LYS A 77 -2.92 8.97 -5.99
CA LYS A 77 -3.61 9.66 -4.90
C LYS A 77 -4.68 8.79 -4.24
N ILE A 78 -5.52 8.11 -5.02
CA ILE A 78 -6.57 7.24 -4.49
C ILE A 78 -5.93 6.11 -3.67
N VAL A 79 -4.94 5.42 -4.24
CA VAL A 79 -4.22 4.34 -3.57
C VAL A 79 -3.56 4.85 -2.29
N GLY A 80 -2.83 5.97 -2.37
CA GLY A 80 -2.20 6.60 -1.21
C GLY A 80 -3.21 6.95 -0.11
N SER A 81 -4.36 7.53 -0.47
CA SER A 81 -5.45 7.84 0.47
C SER A 81 -6.05 6.60 1.13
N VAL A 82 -6.26 5.52 0.37
CA VAL A 82 -6.75 4.26 0.93
C VAL A 82 -5.77 3.73 1.98
N PHE A 83 -4.48 3.69 1.66
CA PHE A 83 -3.45 3.25 2.61
C PHE A 83 -3.31 4.19 3.82
N ALA A 84 -3.46 5.49 3.63
CA ALA A 84 -3.38 6.48 4.71
C ALA A 84 -4.57 6.39 5.69
N ILE A 85 -5.68 5.76 5.29
CA ILE A 85 -6.86 5.54 6.16
C ILE A 85 -6.83 4.12 6.74
N ALA A 86 -6.62 3.11 5.90
CA ALA A 86 -6.59 1.71 6.33
C ALA A 86 -5.42 1.43 7.28
N GLY A 87 -4.28 2.09 7.08
CA GLY A 87 -3.10 1.97 7.93
C GLY A 87 -3.38 2.32 9.39
N PRO A 88 -3.85 3.55 9.70
CA PRO A 88 -4.20 3.94 11.06
C PRO A 88 -5.29 3.06 11.65
N THR A 89 -6.30 2.65 10.86
CA THR A 89 -7.36 1.74 11.33
C THR A 89 -6.78 0.40 11.81
N LEU A 90 -5.90 -0.22 11.01
CA LEU A 90 -5.24 -1.48 11.40
C LEU A 90 -4.33 -1.29 12.61
N ALA A 91 -3.62 -0.16 12.69
CA ALA A 91 -2.77 0.16 13.84
C ALA A 91 -3.59 0.29 15.14
N ILE A 92 -4.74 0.95 15.08
CA ILE A 92 -5.67 1.06 16.21
C ILE A 92 -6.19 -0.31 16.62
N ILE A 93 -6.68 -1.13 15.68
CA ILE A 93 -7.19 -2.47 15.98
C ILE A 93 -6.11 -3.36 16.60
N GLY A 94 -4.89 -3.34 16.04
CA GLY A 94 -3.75 -4.08 16.60
C GLY A 94 -3.39 -3.60 18.01
N THR A 95 -3.43 -2.29 18.26
CA THR A 95 -3.18 -1.72 19.60
C THR A 95 -4.25 -2.14 20.60
N LEU A 96 -5.54 -2.06 20.24
CA LEU A 96 -6.64 -2.46 21.11
C LEU A 96 -6.51 -3.94 21.51
N ARG A 97 -6.25 -4.81 20.52
CA ARG A 97 -6.02 -6.24 20.78
C ARG A 97 -4.80 -6.54 21.64
N LEU A 98 -3.79 -5.66 21.65
CA LEU A 98 -2.63 -5.79 22.55
C LEU A 98 -2.92 -5.36 23.99
N VAL A 99 -3.87 -4.43 24.18
CA VAL A 99 -4.25 -3.92 25.51
C VAL A 99 -5.30 -4.81 26.18
N GLU A 100 -6.16 -5.45 25.40
CA GLU A 100 -7.20 -6.38 25.90
C GLU A 100 -6.64 -7.77 26.32
N GLN A 101 -5.36 -8.04 26.07
CA GLN A 101 -4.65 -9.30 26.39
C GLN A 101 -3.75 -9.16 27.62
#